data_AF-A0A955F3Z2-F1
#
_entry.id   AF-A0A955F3Z2-F1
#
_cell.length_a   1.000
_cell.length_b   1.000
_cell.length_c   1.000
_cell.angle_alpha   90.00
_cell.angle_beta   90.00
_cell.angle_gamma   90.00
#
_symmetry.space_group_name_H-M   'P 1'
#
loop_
_entity.id
_entity.type
_entity.pdbx_description
1 polymer ?
#
loop_
_entity_poly.entity_id
_entity_poly.type
_entity_poly.pdbx_seq_one_letter_code
_entity_poly.pdbx_strand_id
1 'polypeptide(L)'
;MPSRSTLIITLVTSLLLGARSASAQMALETVLLKNGTTITGEVVEFGEDRLVLARKSGKGSIRQTLRFERIAPQSLYAAMVSALSPLDGADHLRIAKTAYEAELFAVARRHFSSSVPEGAELGAELAAKVADCETRDLQYLLERSREAMDAEQFDRARSLALSVLRRYPDHELAKPVSDLITQISQRYEAVQRRRAAVARSKRDLQAWKRGEALIEDVDKWVMRARDAEVAGLAATEHFRTAKNRLDDATKYLGGAEKRAAGLRQSPLLPDGLRPRLAEIENEIIDLQVRTRLHVASLYTVRGSYGSALSYVNGALAYDPVNEQALAARARIEEAAAVSSLRGFGRLIR
;
A
#
# COMPACT_ATOMS: atom_id res chain seq x y z
N MET A 1 81.48 -81.17 -10.70
CA MET A 1 80.88 -80.50 -9.52
C MET A 1 81.78 -79.34 -9.12
N PRO A 2 81.31 -78.16 -8.64
CA PRO A 2 79.96 -77.56 -8.51
C PRO A 2 79.78 -76.36 -9.50
N SER A 3 78.59 -76.02 -10.04
CA SER A 3 77.38 -75.34 -9.52
C SER A 3 77.45 -73.80 -9.42
N ARG A 4 76.41 -73.15 -9.98
CA ARG A 4 75.84 -71.80 -9.69
C ARG A 4 76.49 -70.61 -10.42
N SER A 5 75.79 -69.64 -11.02
CA SER A 5 74.37 -69.34 -11.17
C SER A 5 74.17 -68.34 -12.33
N THR A 6 73.08 -68.50 -13.06
CA THR A 6 72.55 -67.61 -14.10
C THR A 6 72.02 -66.30 -13.49
N LEU A 7 72.36 -65.14 -14.06
CA LEU A 7 71.66 -63.88 -13.79
C LEU A 7 71.42 -63.14 -15.11
N ILE A 8 70.15 -63.10 -15.51
CA ILE A 8 69.62 -62.37 -16.66
C ILE A 8 69.33 -60.94 -16.20
N ILE A 9 69.95 -59.95 -16.83
CA ILE A 9 69.67 -58.52 -16.61
C ILE A 9 68.65 -58.08 -17.66
N THR A 10 67.41 -57.85 -17.23
CA THR A 10 66.34 -57.27 -18.04
C THR A 10 66.45 -55.74 -17.98
N LEU A 11 66.75 -55.11 -19.11
CA LEU A 11 66.79 -53.67 -19.28
C LEU A 11 65.35 -53.14 -19.49
N VAL A 12 64.77 -52.51 -18.47
CA VAL A 12 63.49 -51.79 -18.57
C VAL A 12 63.79 -50.30 -18.72
N THR A 13 63.75 -49.81 -19.96
CA THR A 13 63.91 -48.38 -20.26
C THR A 13 62.54 -47.71 -20.17
N SER A 14 62.41 -46.80 -19.21
CA SER A 14 61.21 -46.09 -18.82
C SER A 14 60.83 -45.02 -19.85
N LEU A 15 59.65 -45.13 -20.47
CA LEU A 15 58.97 -44.00 -21.10
C LEU A 15 58.38 -43.11 -20.00
N LEU A 16 59.06 -42.02 -19.69
CA LEU A 16 58.51 -40.91 -18.90
C LEU A 16 57.56 -40.11 -19.80
N LEU A 17 56.26 -40.43 -19.73
CA LEU A 17 55.21 -39.50 -20.12
C LEU A 17 55.23 -38.32 -19.14
N GLY A 18 55.70 -37.17 -19.61
CA GLY A 18 55.65 -35.92 -18.88
C GLY A 18 54.20 -35.47 -18.67
N ALA A 19 53.61 -35.82 -17.53
CA ALA A 19 52.43 -35.15 -17.01
C ALA A 19 52.83 -33.70 -16.68
N ARG A 20 52.52 -32.78 -17.60
CA ARG A 20 52.52 -31.35 -17.31
C ARG A 20 51.38 -31.08 -16.32
N SER A 21 51.70 -31.16 -15.03
CA SER A 21 50.89 -30.60 -13.96
C SER A 21 50.97 -29.07 -14.04
N ALA A 22 50.26 -28.48 -14.98
CA ALA A 22 49.96 -27.05 -14.91
C ALA A 22 49.07 -26.87 -13.67
N SER A 23 49.67 -26.42 -12.57
CA SER A 23 48.93 -25.99 -11.38
C SER A 23 48.19 -24.70 -11.74
N ALA A 24 47.07 -24.83 -12.45
CA ALA A 24 46.07 -23.77 -12.50
C ALA A 24 45.72 -23.43 -11.05
N GLN A 25 45.90 -22.18 -10.64
CA GLN A 25 45.36 -21.68 -9.39
C GLN A 25 43.84 -21.83 -9.46
N MET A 26 43.32 -22.94 -8.94
CA MET A 26 41.89 -23.23 -8.98
C MET A 26 41.20 -22.26 -8.02
N ALA A 27 40.24 -21.51 -8.55
CA ALA A 27 39.51 -20.51 -7.78
C ALA A 27 38.72 -21.20 -6.66
N LEU A 28 38.66 -20.51 -5.51
CA LEU A 28 37.88 -20.95 -4.37
C LEU A 28 36.40 -20.67 -4.68
N GLU A 29 35.62 -21.72 -4.92
CA GLU A 29 34.22 -21.60 -5.34
C GLU A 29 33.27 -21.76 -4.15
N THR A 30 32.17 -21.00 -4.17
CA THR A 30 31.04 -21.20 -3.24
C THR A 30 29.88 -21.85 -3.97
N VAL A 31 29.64 -23.12 -3.67
CA VAL A 31 28.60 -23.96 -4.27
C VAL A 31 27.34 -23.93 -3.41
N LEU A 32 26.25 -23.37 -3.94
CA LEU A 32 24.92 -23.45 -3.34
C LEU A 32 24.27 -24.79 -3.69
N LEU A 33 23.72 -25.45 -2.68
CA LEU A 33 22.93 -26.67 -2.82
C LEU A 33 21.44 -26.34 -2.92
N LYS A 34 20.65 -27.21 -3.54
CA LYS A 34 19.20 -27.03 -3.71
C LYS A 34 18.43 -26.91 -2.39
N ASN A 35 18.99 -27.40 -1.29
CA ASN A 35 18.42 -27.26 0.06
C ASN A 35 18.78 -25.92 0.73
N GLY A 36 19.41 -24.98 0.01
CA GLY A 36 19.82 -23.67 0.53
C GLY A 36 21.17 -23.66 1.27
N THR A 37 21.80 -24.81 1.48
CA THR A 37 23.12 -24.86 2.14
C THR A 37 24.24 -24.48 1.18
N THR A 38 25.26 -23.78 1.68
CA THR A 38 26.43 -23.38 0.89
C THR A 38 27.66 -24.16 1.31
N ILE A 39 28.46 -24.56 0.33
CA ILE A 39 29.73 -25.25 0.51
C ILE A 39 30.81 -24.48 -0.21
N THR A 40 31.89 -24.14 0.48
CA THR A 40 33.04 -23.47 -0.11
C THR A 40 34.24 -24.42 -0.23
N GLY A 41 34.90 -24.42 -1.38
CA GLY A 41 36.08 -25.25 -1.63
C GLY A 41 36.66 -25.05 -3.03
N GLU A 42 37.82 -25.63 -3.26
CA GLU A 42 38.46 -25.68 -4.57
C GLU A 42 37.88 -26.86 -5.36
N VAL A 43 37.45 -26.64 -6.59
CA VAL A 43 37.05 -27.74 -7.48
C VAL A 43 38.31 -28.54 -7.79
N VAL A 44 38.32 -29.85 -7.57
CA VAL A 44 39.50 -30.70 -7.85
C VAL A 44 39.23 -31.80 -8.86
N GLU A 45 37.97 -32.17 -9.06
CA GLU A 45 37.56 -33.13 -10.09
C GLU A 45 36.16 -32.75 -10.59
N PHE A 46 35.98 -32.78 -11.90
CA PHE A 46 34.70 -32.58 -12.56
C PHE A 46 34.39 -33.80 -13.43
N GLY A 47 33.46 -34.64 -12.97
CA GLY A 47 33.01 -35.86 -13.66
C GLY A 47 31.72 -35.64 -14.45
N GLU A 48 31.11 -36.74 -14.91
CA GLU A 48 29.86 -36.70 -15.70
C GLU A 48 28.62 -36.35 -14.85
N ASP A 49 28.53 -36.81 -13.60
CA ASP A 49 27.37 -36.63 -12.71
C ASP A 49 27.74 -36.01 -11.34
N ARG A 50 29.02 -35.69 -11.14
CA ARG A 50 29.58 -35.33 -9.84
C ARG A 50 30.68 -34.27 -9.92
N LEU A 51 30.74 -33.47 -8.86
CA LEU A 51 31.76 -32.46 -8.58
C LEU A 51 32.52 -32.88 -7.31
N VAL A 52 33.85 -32.87 -7.32
CA VAL A 52 34.64 -33.07 -6.10
C VAL A 52 35.24 -31.74 -5.69
N LEU A 53 34.93 -31.32 -4.45
CA LEU A 53 35.49 -30.13 -3.83
C LEU A 53 36.54 -30.53 -2.79
N ALA A 54 37.71 -29.90 -2.84
CA ALA A 54 38.67 -29.92 -1.76
C ALA A 54 38.42 -28.72 -0.84
N ARG A 55 38.13 -28.98 0.44
CA ARG A 55 37.96 -27.94 1.46
C ARG A 55 39.06 -28.04 2.50
N LYS A 56 39.58 -26.89 2.94
CA LYS A 56 40.48 -26.85 4.10
C LYS A 56 39.68 -27.10 5.37
N SER A 57 40.12 -28.07 6.15
CA SER A 57 39.66 -28.36 7.51
C SER A 57 40.86 -28.28 8.44
N GLY A 58 40.67 -27.95 9.72
CA GLY A 58 41.77 -27.69 10.67
C GLY A 58 42.80 -28.82 10.82
N LYS A 59 42.55 -30.02 10.29
CA LYS A 59 43.47 -31.17 10.26
C LYS A 59 43.97 -31.57 8.86
N GLY A 60 43.65 -30.82 7.81
CA GLY A 60 44.06 -31.13 6.42
C GLY A 60 43.00 -30.77 5.37
N SER A 61 43.17 -31.28 4.15
CA SER A 61 42.16 -31.12 3.08
C SER A 61 41.16 -32.26 3.11
N ILE A 62 39.86 -31.94 3.14
CA ILE A 62 38.77 -32.93 2.99
C ILE A 62 38.28 -32.85 1.54
N ARG A 63 38.24 -34.00 0.84
CA ARG A 63 37.57 -34.13 -0.45
C ARG A 63 36.11 -34.50 -0.24
N GLN A 64 35.21 -33.71 -0.80
CA GLN A 64 33.77 -33.97 -0.75
C GLN A 64 33.22 -34.09 -2.16
N THR A 65 32.60 -35.23 -2.45
CA THR A 65 31.88 -35.48 -3.69
C THR A 65 30.44 -35.01 -3.57
N LEU A 66 30.01 -34.18 -4.53
CA LEU A 66 28.66 -33.64 -4.65
C LEU A 66 28.06 -34.12 -5.97
N ARG A 67 26.86 -34.71 -5.94
CA ARG A 67 26.10 -35.03 -7.15
C ARG A 67 25.45 -33.78 -7.72
N PHE A 68 25.42 -33.64 -9.05
CA PHE A 68 24.84 -32.48 -9.73
C PHE A 68 23.38 -32.22 -9.35
N GLU A 69 22.59 -33.28 -9.16
CA GLU A 69 21.19 -33.20 -8.74
C GLU A 69 20.97 -32.42 -7.45
N ARG A 70 21.98 -32.34 -6.58
CA ARG A 70 21.92 -31.65 -5.28
C ARG A 70 22.41 -30.21 -5.35
N ILE A 71 23.09 -29.82 -6.42
CA ILE A 71 23.68 -28.51 -6.60
C ILE A 71 22.64 -27.59 -7.26
N ALA A 72 22.56 -26.34 -6.82
CA ALA A 72 21.74 -25.34 -7.49
C ALA A 72 22.28 -25.10 -8.91
N PRO A 73 21.44 -25.05 -9.96
CA PRO A 73 21.89 -24.94 -11.35
C PRO A 73 22.95 -23.86 -11.59
N GLN A 74 22.77 -22.66 -11.03
CA GLN A 74 23.71 -21.54 -11.23
C GLN A 74 25.08 -21.82 -10.60
N SER A 75 25.12 -22.45 -9.43
CA SER A 75 26.38 -22.84 -8.78
C SER A 75 27.07 -24.00 -9.48
N LEU A 76 26.30 -24.94 -10.06
CA LEU A 76 26.86 -25.99 -10.90
C LEU A 76 27.56 -25.37 -12.13
N TYR A 77 26.88 -24.43 -12.81
CA TYR A 77 27.46 -23.71 -13.93
C TYR A 77 28.73 -22.94 -13.55
N ALA A 78 28.73 -22.21 -12.43
CA ALA A 78 29.92 -21.48 -11.97
C ALA A 78 31.12 -22.42 -11.72
N ALA A 79 30.87 -23.55 -11.04
CA ALA A 79 31.90 -24.56 -10.81
C ALA A 79 32.42 -25.18 -12.11
N MET A 80 31.56 -25.37 -13.12
CA MET A 80 31.96 -25.85 -14.44
C MET A 80 32.89 -24.89 -15.16
N VAL A 81 32.53 -23.62 -15.23
CA VAL A 81 33.34 -22.59 -15.91
C VAL A 81 34.71 -22.41 -15.25
N SER A 82 34.80 -22.64 -13.94
CA SER A 82 36.05 -22.61 -13.17
C SER A 82 36.93 -23.83 -13.43
N ALA A 83 36.31 -25.00 -13.65
CA ALA A 83 37.02 -26.27 -13.82
C ALA A 83 37.38 -26.60 -15.28
N LEU A 84 36.72 -25.98 -16.25
CA LEU A 84 36.83 -26.29 -17.66
C LEU A 84 37.44 -25.15 -18.47
N SER A 85 38.18 -25.50 -19.52
CA SER A 85 38.85 -24.53 -20.38
C SER A 85 37.84 -23.88 -21.32
N PRO A 86 37.60 -22.55 -21.25
CA PRO A 86 36.74 -21.84 -22.20
C PRO A 86 37.41 -21.62 -23.58
N LEU A 87 38.54 -22.27 -23.83
CA LEU A 87 39.24 -22.25 -25.13
C LEU A 87 39.09 -23.56 -25.89
N ASP A 88 38.58 -24.62 -25.24
CA ASP A 88 38.40 -25.93 -25.84
C ASP A 88 36.93 -26.14 -26.26
N GLY A 89 36.72 -26.47 -27.53
CA GLY A 89 35.40 -26.75 -28.09
C GLY A 89 34.71 -27.95 -27.43
N ALA A 90 35.45 -28.96 -26.99
CA ALA A 90 34.91 -30.12 -26.29
C ALA A 90 34.40 -29.74 -24.89
N ASP A 91 35.13 -28.89 -24.18
CA ASP A 91 34.72 -28.34 -22.89
C ASP A 91 33.49 -27.44 -23.03
N HIS A 92 33.42 -26.62 -24.07
CA HIS A 92 32.20 -25.87 -24.41
C HIS A 92 30.98 -26.77 -24.59
N LEU A 93 31.12 -27.87 -25.34
CA LEU A 93 30.04 -28.82 -25.54
C LEU A 93 29.59 -29.46 -24.23
N ARG A 94 30.54 -29.80 -23.34
CA ARG A 94 30.24 -30.37 -22.02
C ARG A 94 29.49 -29.38 -21.14
N ILE A 95 29.93 -28.12 -21.08
CA ILE A 95 29.23 -27.05 -20.37
C ILE A 95 27.82 -26.85 -20.92
N ALA A 96 27.67 -26.85 -22.24
CA ALA A 96 26.39 -26.65 -22.90
C ALA A 96 25.37 -27.75 -22.53
N LYS A 97 25.77 -29.02 -22.58
CA LYS A 97 24.90 -30.16 -22.24
C LYS A 97 24.43 -30.11 -20.79
N THR A 98 25.35 -29.91 -19.84
CA THR A 98 24.97 -29.83 -18.43
C THR A 98 24.12 -28.60 -18.12
N ALA A 99 24.41 -27.44 -18.73
CA ALA A 99 23.57 -26.25 -18.58
C ALA A 99 22.16 -26.47 -19.16
N TYR A 100 22.06 -27.20 -20.27
CA TYR A 100 20.79 -27.56 -20.89
C TYR A 100 19.94 -28.47 -20.00
N GLU A 101 20.56 -29.51 -19.42
CA GLU A 101 19.90 -30.42 -18.46
C GLU A 101 19.47 -29.71 -17.18
N ALA A 102 20.22 -28.67 -16.78
CA ALA A 102 19.90 -27.83 -15.63
C ALA A 102 18.92 -26.69 -15.93
N GLU A 103 18.29 -26.69 -17.11
CA GLU A 103 17.32 -25.67 -17.59
C GLU A 103 17.89 -24.24 -17.68
N LEU A 104 19.22 -24.10 -17.78
CA LEU A 104 19.89 -22.83 -17.98
C LEU A 104 20.03 -22.53 -19.48
N PHE A 105 18.92 -22.49 -20.20
CA PHE A 105 18.89 -22.49 -21.66
C PHE A 105 19.67 -21.33 -22.31
N ALA A 106 19.60 -20.11 -21.76
CA ALA A 106 20.40 -18.98 -22.24
C ALA A 106 21.92 -19.23 -22.16
N VAL A 107 22.35 -19.92 -21.11
CA VAL A 107 23.75 -20.30 -20.88
C VAL A 107 24.13 -21.44 -21.82
N ALA A 108 23.31 -22.49 -21.88
CA ALA A 108 23.51 -23.64 -22.76
C ALA A 108 23.69 -23.19 -24.21
N ARG A 109 22.82 -22.28 -24.69
CA ARG A 109 22.89 -21.67 -26.02
C ARG A 109 24.27 -21.07 -26.30
N ARG A 110 24.77 -20.21 -25.42
CA ARG A 110 26.08 -19.54 -25.58
C ARG A 110 27.20 -20.56 -25.77
N HIS A 111 27.17 -21.65 -25.01
CA HIS A 111 28.20 -22.68 -25.09
C HIS A 111 28.03 -23.59 -26.32
N PHE A 112 26.81 -23.97 -26.71
CA PHE A 112 26.57 -24.68 -27.98
C PHE A 112 27.02 -23.86 -29.20
N SER A 113 26.83 -22.53 -29.20
CA SER A 113 27.31 -21.68 -30.29
C SER A 113 28.84 -21.53 -30.35
N SER A 114 29.54 -21.80 -29.23
CA SER A 114 30.99 -21.64 -29.13
C SER A 114 31.75 -22.96 -29.30
N SER A 115 31.06 -24.10 -29.30
CA SER A 115 31.69 -25.40 -29.60
C SER A 115 32.04 -25.48 -31.09
N VAL A 116 33.27 -25.87 -31.42
CA VAL A 116 33.74 -26.08 -32.79
C VAL A 116 33.40 -27.52 -33.21
N PRO A 117 32.49 -27.75 -34.17
CA PRO A 117 32.21 -29.10 -34.63
C PRO A 117 33.34 -29.64 -35.51
N GLU A 118 33.79 -30.85 -35.22
CA GLU A 118 34.54 -31.66 -36.18
C GLU A 118 33.55 -32.40 -37.09
N GLY A 119 33.21 -31.81 -38.25
CA GLY A 119 32.34 -32.41 -39.27
C GLY A 119 30.96 -31.76 -39.46
N ALA A 120 30.41 -31.88 -40.67
CA ALA A 120 29.18 -31.21 -41.09
C ALA A 120 27.91 -31.71 -40.36
N GLU A 121 27.83 -33.00 -40.05
CA GLU A 121 26.69 -33.60 -39.33
C GLU A 121 26.60 -33.07 -37.89
N LEU A 122 27.74 -32.96 -37.21
CA LEU A 122 27.82 -32.41 -35.85
C LEU A 122 27.40 -30.92 -35.82
N GLY A 123 27.72 -30.17 -36.89
CA GLY A 123 27.28 -28.79 -37.04
C GLY A 123 25.75 -28.63 -37.13
N ALA A 124 25.07 -29.54 -37.83
CA ALA A 124 23.60 -29.52 -37.94
C ALA A 124 22.93 -29.86 -36.59
N GLU A 125 23.46 -30.84 -35.84
CA GLU A 125 22.94 -31.19 -34.52
C GLU A 125 23.10 -30.02 -33.53
N LEU A 126 24.26 -29.38 -33.50
CA LEU A 126 24.52 -28.22 -32.63
C LEU A 126 23.60 -27.04 -32.97
N ALA A 127 23.37 -26.78 -34.27
CA ALA A 127 22.43 -25.75 -34.69
C ALA A 127 20.99 -26.05 -34.21
N ALA A 128 20.56 -27.30 -34.28
CA ALA A 128 19.25 -27.72 -33.75
C ALA A 128 19.16 -27.54 -32.22
N LYS A 129 20.25 -27.85 -31.47
CA LYS A 129 20.31 -27.64 -30.01
C LYS A 129 20.29 -26.16 -29.64
N VAL A 130 20.96 -25.29 -30.40
CA VAL A 130 20.89 -23.84 -30.24
C VAL A 130 19.45 -23.38 -30.39
N ALA A 131 18.77 -23.75 -31.49
CA ALA A 131 17.38 -23.35 -31.74
C ALA A 131 16.40 -23.84 -30.65
N ASP A 132 16.58 -25.05 -30.14
CA ASP A 132 15.76 -25.57 -29.02
C ASP A 132 16.02 -24.80 -27.72
N CYS A 133 17.27 -24.45 -27.40
CA CYS A 133 17.58 -23.58 -26.26
C CYS A 133 16.90 -22.21 -26.37
N GLU A 134 16.88 -21.62 -27.57
CA GLU A 134 16.20 -20.34 -27.80
C GLU A 134 14.71 -20.44 -27.54
N THR A 135 14.08 -21.49 -28.08
CA THR A 135 12.66 -21.77 -27.87
C THR A 135 12.33 -21.93 -26.39
N ARG A 136 13.13 -22.70 -25.64
CA ARG A 136 12.89 -22.97 -24.21
C ARG A 136 13.18 -21.76 -23.30
N ASP A 137 14.27 -21.00 -23.52
CA ASP A 137 14.53 -19.77 -22.74
C ASP A 137 13.40 -18.76 -22.93
N LEU A 138 12.94 -18.61 -24.18
CA LEU A 138 11.84 -17.72 -24.51
C LEU A 138 10.54 -18.15 -23.83
N GLN A 139 10.16 -19.43 -23.91
CA GLN A 139 8.98 -19.97 -23.21
C GLN A 139 9.05 -19.72 -21.71
N TYR A 140 10.21 -20.00 -21.10
CA TYR A 140 10.44 -19.74 -19.68
C TYR A 140 10.25 -18.26 -19.32
N LEU A 141 10.85 -17.34 -20.08
CA LEU A 141 10.72 -15.90 -19.83
C LEU A 141 9.27 -15.41 -19.99
N LEU A 142 8.55 -15.92 -20.99
CA LEU A 142 7.14 -15.61 -21.22
C LEU A 142 6.24 -16.11 -20.08
N GLU A 143 6.45 -17.35 -19.63
CA GLU A 143 5.72 -17.94 -18.52
C GLU A 143 5.96 -17.13 -17.23
N ARG A 144 7.23 -16.86 -16.89
CA ARG A 144 7.59 -16.04 -15.73
C ARG A 144 7.04 -14.62 -15.81
N SER A 145 6.96 -14.05 -17.02
CA SER A 145 6.34 -12.74 -17.24
C SER A 145 4.84 -12.78 -16.94
N ARG A 146 4.14 -13.83 -17.35
CA ARG A 146 2.70 -14.02 -17.07
C ARG A 146 2.44 -14.25 -15.59
N GLU A 147 3.21 -15.13 -14.95
CA GLU A 147 3.14 -15.35 -13.50
C GLU A 147 3.36 -14.04 -12.72
N ALA A 148 4.37 -13.24 -13.11
CA ALA A 148 4.63 -11.96 -12.47
C ALA A 148 3.47 -10.96 -12.70
N MET A 149 2.84 -10.97 -13.87
CA MET A 149 1.67 -10.14 -14.15
C MET A 149 0.46 -10.55 -13.30
N ASP A 150 0.23 -11.85 -13.12
CA ASP A 150 -0.86 -12.38 -12.29
C ASP A 150 -0.63 -12.11 -10.80
N ALA A 151 0.62 -12.10 -10.36
CA ALA A 151 1.02 -11.68 -9.01
C ALA A 151 1.05 -10.15 -8.81
N GLU A 152 0.54 -9.35 -9.76
CA GLU A 152 0.61 -7.89 -9.76
C GLU A 152 2.04 -7.29 -9.65
N GLN A 153 3.08 -8.08 -10.00
CA GLN A 153 4.48 -7.65 -10.06
C GLN A 153 4.81 -7.05 -11.44
N PHE A 154 4.11 -5.99 -11.81
CA PHE A 154 4.10 -5.45 -13.17
C PHE A 154 5.49 -5.02 -13.70
N ASP A 155 6.36 -4.46 -12.84
CA ASP A 155 7.73 -4.09 -13.24
C ASP A 155 8.57 -5.32 -13.61
N ARG A 156 8.43 -6.39 -12.81
CA ARG A 156 9.10 -7.67 -13.07
C ARG A 156 8.56 -8.32 -14.34
N ALA A 157 7.24 -8.37 -14.51
CA ALA A 157 6.59 -8.88 -15.71
C ALA A 157 7.12 -8.17 -16.96
N ARG A 158 7.11 -6.82 -16.95
CA ARG A 158 7.59 -6.01 -18.07
C ARG A 158 9.06 -6.24 -18.37
N SER A 159 9.92 -6.33 -17.34
CA SER A 159 11.35 -6.60 -17.50
C SER A 159 11.63 -7.96 -18.15
N LEU A 160 10.86 -8.99 -17.78
CA LEU A 160 10.94 -10.33 -18.38
C LEU A 160 10.50 -10.31 -19.85
N ALA A 161 9.35 -9.70 -20.15
CA ALA A 161 8.87 -9.54 -21.52
C ALA A 161 9.86 -8.77 -22.41
N LEU A 162 10.40 -7.64 -21.94
CA LEU A 162 11.42 -6.87 -22.67
C LEU A 162 12.71 -7.67 -22.89
N SER A 163 13.06 -8.57 -21.97
CA SER A 163 14.22 -9.44 -22.14
C SER A 163 14.03 -10.42 -23.30
N VAL A 164 12.80 -10.85 -23.61
CA VAL A 164 12.51 -11.65 -24.80
C VAL A 164 12.79 -10.84 -26.06
N LEU A 165 12.20 -9.65 -26.20
CA LEU A 165 12.40 -8.80 -27.39
C LEU A 165 13.87 -8.42 -27.62
N ARG A 166 14.63 -8.20 -26.54
CA ARG A 166 16.06 -7.87 -26.63
C ARG A 166 16.92 -9.07 -27.05
N ARG A 167 16.59 -10.28 -26.58
CA ARG A 167 17.40 -11.49 -26.82
C ARG A 167 17.04 -12.21 -28.12
N TYR A 168 15.78 -12.12 -28.53
CA TYR A 168 15.18 -12.93 -29.60
C TYR A 168 14.25 -12.08 -30.51
N PRO A 169 14.73 -10.97 -31.10
CA PRO A 169 13.87 -10.04 -31.84
C PRO A 169 13.17 -10.69 -33.05
N ASP A 170 13.83 -11.63 -33.72
CA ASP A 170 13.34 -12.25 -34.97
C ASP A 170 12.62 -13.59 -34.74
N HIS A 171 12.49 -14.05 -33.49
CA HIS A 171 11.90 -15.34 -33.17
C HIS A 171 10.36 -15.28 -33.27
N GLU A 172 9.72 -16.29 -33.87
CA GLU A 172 8.25 -16.33 -34.06
C GLU A 172 7.47 -16.15 -32.75
N LEU A 173 7.90 -16.81 -31.68
CA LEU A 173 7.32 -16.66 -30.34
C LEU A 173 7.54 -15.29 -29.69
N ALA A 174 8.45 -14.45 -30.20
CA ALA A 174 8.67 -13.10 -29.70
C ALA A 174 7.67 -12.08 -30.29
N LYS A 175 7.06 -12.37 -31.44
CA LYS A 175 6.04 -11.51 -32.09
C LYS A 175 4.91 -11.08 -31.15
N PRO A 176 4.26 -11.98 -30.36
CA PRO A 176 3.18 -11.58 -29.45
C PRO A 176 3.64 -10.86 -28.17
N VAL A 177 4.95 -10.69 -27.94
CA VAL A 177 5.45 -10.07 -26.70
C VAL A 177 5.07 -8.58 -26.60
N SER A 178 4.99 -7.88 -27.72
CA SER A 178 4.53 -6.47 -27.76
C SER A 178 3.11 -6.32 -27.22
N ASP A 179 2.23 -7.27 -27.56
CA ASP A 179 0.86 -7.31 -27.03
C ASP A 179 0.85 -7.63 -25.54
N LEU A 180 1.72 -8.55 -25.09
CA LEU A 180 1.87 -8.85 -23.66
C LEU A 180 2.34 -7.61 -22.87
N ILE A 181 3.30 -6.83 -23.37
CA ILE A 181 3.75 -5.58 -22.73
C ILE A 181 2.59 -4.56 -22.65
N THR A 182 1.77 -4.48 -23.69
CA THR A 182 0.57 -3.64 -23.70
C THR A 182 -0.43 -4.10 -22.64
N GLN A 183 -0.70 -5.41 -22.54
CA GLN A 183 -1.58 -5.99 -21.51
C GLN A 183 -1.06 -5.74 -20.09
N ILE A 184 0.25 -5.89 -19.85
CA ILE A 184 0.88 -5.57 -18.55
C ILE A 184 0.61 -4.11 -18.16
N SER A 185 0.78 -3.19 -19.11
CA SER A 185 0.59 -1.75 -18.88
C SER A 185 -0.88 -1.41 -18.59
N GLN A 186 -1.81 -1.99 -19.35
CA GLN A 186 -3.25 -1.82 -19.14
C GLN A 186 -3.71 -2.36 -17.78
N ARG A 187 -3.23 -3.55 -17.37
CA ARG A 187 -3.56 -4.11 -16.04
C ARG A 187 -2.97 -3.26 -14.92
N TYR A 188 -1.73 -2.77 -15.08
CA TYR A 188 -1.11 -1.86 -14.11
C TYR A 188 -1.96 -0.60 -13.91
N GLU A 189 -2.36 0.07 -15.00
CA GLU A 189 -3.22 1.25 -14.92
C GLU A 189 -4.57 0.95 -14.26
N ALA A 190 -5.22 -0.17 -14.60
CA ALA A 190 -6.48 -0.57 -14.00
C ALA A 190 -6.37 -0.76 -12.48
N VAL A 191 -5.30 -1.41 -12.02
CA VAL A 191 -5.01 -1.58 -10.59
C VAL A 191 -4.77 -0.23 -9.91
N GLN A 192 -4.02 0.68 -10.55
CA GLN A 192 -3.78 2.02 -9.99
C GLN A 192 -5.07 2.84 -9.89
N ARG A 193 -5.93 2.82 -10.91
CA ARG A 193 -7.24 3.50 -10.88
C ARG A 193 -8.12 2.94 -9.76
N ARG A 194 -8.16 1.61 -9.57
CA ARG A 194 -8.89 0.97 -8.47
C ARG A 194 -8.36 1.39 -7.11
N ARG A 195 -7.04 1.38 -6.91
CA ARG A 195 -6.40 1.82 -5.65
C ARG A 195 -6.69 3.29 -5.34
N ALA A 196 -6.63 4.16 -6.35
CA ALA A 196 -6.95 5.57 -6.22
C ALA A 196 -8.43 5.80 -5.85
N ALA A 197 -9.36 5.08 -6.48
CA ALA A 197 -10.80 5.16 -6.16
C ALA A 197 -11.09 4.74 -4.72
N VAL A 198 -10.48 3.63 -4.25
CA VAL A 198 -10.61 3.17 -2.85
C VAL A 198 -10.03 4.21 -1.88
N ALA A 199 -8.87 4.78 -2.20
CA ALA A 199 -8.25 5.81 -1.37
C ALA A 199 -9.12 7.09 -1.27
N ARG A 200 -9.73 7.53 -2.39
CA ARG A 200 -10.69 8.64 -2.40
C ARG A 200 -11.91 8.32 -1.53
N SER A 201 -12.56 7.19 -1.75
CA SER A 201 -13.71 6.76 -0.95
C SER A 201 -13.41 6.71 0.56
N LYS A 202 -12.23 6.23 0.96
CA LYS A 202 -11.81 6.25 2.38
C LYS A 202 -11.63 7.68 2.92
N ARG A 203 -11.05 8.59 2.14
CA ARG A 203 -10.90 10.00 2.52
C ARG A 203 -12.26 10.68 2.64
N ASP A 204 -13.15 10.44 1.68
CA ASP A 204 -14.50 10.99 1.67
C ASP A 204 -15.30 10.51 2.89
N LEU A 205 -15.21 9.22 3.23
CA LEU A 205 -15.82 8.68 4.44
C LEU A 205 -15.24 9.29 5.74
N GLN A 206 -13.93 9.54 5.79
CA GLN A 206 -13.32 10.21 6.94
C GLN A 206 -13.74 11.67 7.05
N ALA A 207 -13.84 12.39 5.94
CA ALA A 207 -14.35 13.75 5.90
C ALA A 207 -15.82 13.78 6.35
N TRP A 208 -16.63 12.81 5.90
CA TRP A 208 -18.01 12.65 6.37
C TRP A 208 -18.12 12.50 7.88
N LYS A 209 -17.39 11.54 8.46
CA LYS A 209 -17.40 11.29 9.91
C LYS A 209 -16.94 12.52 10.72
N ARG A 210 -15.96 13.28 10.22
CA ARG A 210 -15.53 14.53 10.88
C ARG A 210 -16.61 15.60 10.80
N GLY A 211 -17.27 15.75 9.64
CA GLY A 211 -18.41 16.65 9.48
C GLY A 211 -19.58 16.30 10.43
N GLU A 212 -19.90 15.01 10.58
CA GLU A 212 -20.93 14.55 11.52
C GLU A 212 -20.59 14.90 12.96
N ALA A 213 -19.35 14.66 13.40
CA ALA A 213 -18.92 15.00 14.75
C ALA A 213 -18.98 16.51 15.05
N LEU A 214 -18.73 17.35 14.03
CA LEU A 214 -18.85 18.80 14.15
C LEU A 214 -20.32 19.24 14.28
N ILE A 215 -21.22 18.64 13.49
CA ILE A 215 -22.67 18.87 13.63
C ILE A 215 -23.17 18.41 15.01
N GLU A 216 -22.71 17.24 15.48
CA GLU A 216 -23.08 16.71 16.79
C GLU A 216 -22.66 17.65 17.94
N ASP A 217 -21.54 18.38 17.81
CA ASP A 217 -21.17 19.42 18.78
C ASP A 217 -22.23 20.52 18.80
N VAL A 218 -22.72 20.99 17.65
CA VAL A 218 -23.81 21.98 17.60
C VAL A 218 -25.07 21.43 18.28
N ASP A 219 -25.49 20.21 17.94
CA ASP A 219 -26.65 19.54 18.53
C ASP A 219 -26.56 19.49 20.07
N LYS A 220 -25.38 19.19 20.63
CA LYS A 220 -25.17 19.17 22.10
C LYS A 220 -25.41 20.53 22.75
N TRP A 221 -25.06 21.63 22.08
CA TRP A 221 -25.35 22.98 22.59
C TRP A 221 -26.84 23.29 22.52
N VAL A 222 -27.52 22.87 21.46
CA VAL A 222 -28.96 23.02 21.31
C VAL A 222 -29.72 22.20 22.36
N MET A 223 -29.29 20.96 22.62
CA MET A 223 -29.85 20.13 23.71
C MET A 223 -29.69 20.79 25.08
N ARG A 224 -28.49 21.31 25.41
CA ARG A 224 -28.28 22.03 26.68
C ARG A 224 -29.16 23.26 26.80
N ALA A 225 -29.43 23.95 25.70
CA ALA A 225 -30.36 25.07 25.68
C ALA A 225 -31.79 24.63 26.00
N ARG A 226 -32.27 23.55 25.36
CA ARG A 226 -33.59 22.95 25.63
C ARG A 226 -33.72 22.53 27.09
N ASP A 227 -32.73 21.85 27.64
CA ASP A 227 -32.73 21.42 29.05
C ASP A 227 -32.82 22.62 30.01
N ALA A 228 -32.07 23.68 29.73
CA ALA A 228 -32.09 24.91 30.51
C ALA A 228 -33.44 25.66 30.38
N GLU A 229 -34.04 25.67 29.19
CA GLU A 229 -35.36 26.26 28.95
C GLU A 229 -36.45 25.53 29.75
N VAL A 230 -36.49 24.20 29.66
CA VAL A 230 -37.43 23.35 30.41
C VAL A 230 -37.27 23.54 31.91
N ALA A 231 -36.01 23.55 32.41
CA ALA A 231 -35.74 23.82 33.82
C ALA A 231 -36.18 25.22 34.26
N GLY A 232 -36.06 26.23 33.38
CA GLY A 232 -36.54 27.58 33.63
C GLY A 232 -38.06 27.67 33.74
N LEU A 233 -38.78 26.98 32.86
CA LEU A 233 -40.25 26.90 32.89
C LEU A 233 -40.76 26.18 34.13
N ALA A 234 -40.09 25.11 34.56
CA ALA A 234 -40.42 24.40 35.80
C ALA A 234 -40.19 25.24 37.07
N ALA A 235 -39.33 26.26 37.02
CA ALA A 235 -38.96 27.08 38.16
C ALA A 235 -39.69 28.43 38.22
N THR A 236 -40.78 28.61 37.47
CA THR A 236 -41.50 29.90 37.29
C THR A 236 -42.02 30.51 38.60
N GLU A 237 -42.27 29.71 39.63
CA GLU A 237 -42.62 30.15 40.99
C GLU A 237 -41.51 31.00 41.64
N HIS A 238 -40.25 30.77 41.25
CA HIS A 238 -39.07 31.46 41.75
C HIS A 238 -38.42 32.28 40.62
N PHE A 239 -38.90 33.51 40.43
CA PHE A 239 -38.48 34.40 39.34
C PHE A 239 -36.97 34.41 39.06
N ARG A 240 -36.12 34.56 40.09
CA ARG A 240 -34.66 34.62 39.91
C ARG A 240 -34.10 33.30 39.35
N THR A 241 -34.60 32.17 39.83
CA THR A 241 -34.20 30.85 39.37
C THR A 241 -34.65 30.62 37.93
N ALA A 242 -35.92 30.87 37.62
CA ALA A 242 -36.45 30.75 36.26
C ALA A 242 -35.68 31.62 35.26
N LYS A 243 -35.49 32.91 35.60
CA LYS A 243 -34.75 33.86 34.76
C LYS A 243 -33.32 33.39 34.49
N ASN A 244 -32.58 32.98 35.53
CA ASN A 244 -31.20 32.53 35.35
C ASN A 244 -31.11 31.31 34.43
N ARG A 245 -32.05 30.36 34.53
CA ARG A 245 -32.10 29.18 33.65
C ARG A 245 -32.43 29.54 32.20
N LEU A 246 -33.35 30.46 31.97
CA LEU A 246 -33.68 30.93 30.63
C LEU A 246 -32.56 31.80 30.01
N ASP A 247 -31.80 32.54 30.83
CA ASP A 247 -30.59 33.22 30.38
C ASP A 247 -29.49 32.21 30.00
N ASP A 248 -29.32 31.14 30.78
CA ASP A 248 -28.42 30.04 30.42
C ASP A 248 -28.82 29.40 29.08
N ALA A 249 -30.12 29.16 28.85
CA ALA A 249 -30.63 28.68 27.58
C ALA A 249 -30.25 29.62 26.42
N THR A 250 -30.48 30.93 26.59
CA THR A 250 -30.10 31.96 25.60
C THR A 250 -28.60 31.97 25.32
N LYS A 251 -27.77 31.78 26.36
CA LYS A 251 -26.31 31.68 26.24
C LYS A 251 -25.89 30.43 25.46
N TYR A 252 -26.50 29.27 25.73
CA TYR A 252 -26.23 28.04 24.99
C TYR A 252 -26.63 28.17 23.52
N LEU A 253 -27.78 28.77 23.22
CA LEU A 253 -28.22 29.03 21.84
C LEU A 253 -27.26 29.97 21.10
N GLY A 254 -26.77 31.04 21.74
CA GLY A 254 -25.75 31.89 21.14
C GLY A 254 -24.40 31.17 20.90
N GLY A 255 -24.10 30.16 21.72
CA GLY A 255 -22.95 29.27 21.52
C GLY A 255 -23.15 28.27 20.37
N ALA A 256 -24.37 27.77 20.18
CA ALA A 256 -24.74 26.92 19.05
C ALA A 256 -24.73 27.70 17.74
N GLU A 257 -25.32 28.89 17.71
CA GLU A 257 -25.37 29.80 16.55
C GLU A 257 -23.97 30.13 16.02
N LYS A 258 -23.05 30.51 16.91
CA LYS A 258 -21.65 30.79 16.54
C LYS A 258 -20.94 29.59 15.91
N ARG A 259 -21.19 28.39 16.43
CA ARG A 259 -20.62 27.15 15.88
C ARG A 259 -21.23 26.82 14.53
N ALA A 260 -22.55 26.90 14.41
CA ALA A 260 -23.25 26.67 13.15
C ALA A 260 -22.77 27.63 12.05
N ALA A 261 -22.65 28.93 12.36
CA ALA A 261 -22.10 29.92 11.45
C ALA A 261 -20.65 29.61 11.03
N GLY A 262 -19.82 29.13 11.97
CA GLY A 262 -18.45 28.67 11.67
C GLY A 262 -18.42 27.44 10.75
N LEU A 263 -19.35 26.48 10.95
CA LEU A 263 -19.47 25.30 10.10
C LEU A 263 -20.01 25.61 8.71
N ARG A 264 -20.93 26.57 8.59
CA ARG A 264 -21.50 27.00 7.30
C ARG A 264 -20.41 27.42 6.31
N GLN A 265 -19.40 28.12 6.80
CA GLN A 265 -18.25 28.60 6.02
C GLN A 265 -17.08 27.59 5.97
N SER A 266 -17.18 26.48 6.69
CA SER A 266 -16.07 25.53 6.81
C SER A 266 -15.93 24.67 5.55
N PRO A 267 -14.72 24.58 4.96
CA PRO A 267 -14.44 23.64 3.88
C PRO A 267 -14.39 22.18 4.37
N LEU A 268 -14.37 21.98 5.69
CA LEU A 268 -14.36 20.64 6.30
C LEU A 268 -15.75 20.02 6.39
N LEU A 269 -16.82 20.78 6.13
CA LEU A 269 -18.18 20.28 6.12
C LEU A 269 -18.53 19.75 4.72
N PRO A 270 -18.74 18.43 4.56
CA PRO A 270 -19.21 17.85 3.31
C PRO A 270 -20.57 18.44 2.89
N ASP A 271 -20.77 18.61 1.58
CA ASP A 271 -22.00 19.22 1.06
C ASP A 271 -23.27 18.46 1.44
N GLY A 272 -23.20 17.12 1.53
CA GLY A 272 -24.34 16.30 1.95
C GLY A 272 -24.77 16.50 3.42
N LEU A 273 -23.95 17.15 4.25
CA LEU A 273 -24.29 17.47 5.64
C LEU A 273 -24.82 18.91 5.82
N ARG A 274 -24.77 19.74 4.78
CA ARG A 274 -25.29 21.13 4.83
C ARG A 274 -26.80 21.21 5.08
N PRO A 275 -27.66 20.35 4.51
CA PRO A 275 -29.10 20.39 4.83
C PRO A 275 -29.38 20.16 6.32
N ARG A 276 -28.70 19.19 6.94
CA ARG A 276 -28.85 18.93 8.39
C ARG A 276 -28.39 20.12 9.23
N LEU A 277 -27.29 20.79 8.85
CA LEU A 277 -26.88 22.01 9.53
C LEU A 277 -27.96 23.11 9.43
N ALA A 278 -28.59 23.28 8.26
CA ALA A 278 -29.66 24.25 8.07
C ALA A 278 -30.91 23.94 8.92
N GLU A 279 -31.27 22.66 9.08
CA GLU A 279 -32.34 22.23 10.00
C GLU A 279 -32.04 22.64 11.46
N ILE A 280 -30.80 22.41 11.91
CA ILE A 280 -30.36 22.80 13.26
C ILE A 280 -30.36 24.33 13.42
N GLU A 281 -29.97 25.07 12.38
CA GLU A 281 -30.00 26.54 12.39
C GLU A 281 -31.43 27.09 12.53
N ASN A 282 -32.40 26.50 11.83
CA ASN A 282 -33.82 26.83 12.00
C ASN A 282 -34.30 26.50 13.42
N GLU A 283 -33.91 25.35 13.96
CA GLU A 283 -34.23 24.97 15.34
C GLU A 283 -33.65 25.96 16.37
N ILE A 284 -32.41 26.43 16.16
CA ILE A 284 -31.79 27.45 17.01
C ILE A 284 -32.61 28.75 17.00
N ILE A 285 -33.08 29.18 15.82
CA ILE A 285 -33.92 30.38 15.67
C ILE A 285 -35.24 30.21 16.44
N ASP A 286 -35.94 29.09 16.24
CA ASP A 286 -37.20 28.79 16.93
C ASP A 286 -37.04 28.79 18.46
N LEU A 287 -35.97 28.17 18.96
CA LEU A 287 -35.66 28.12 20.39
C LEU A 287 -35.30 29.51 20.95
N GLN A 288 -34.57 30.34 20.19
CA GLN A 288 -34.24 31.71 20.59
C GLN A 288 -35.51 32.54 20.76
N VAL A 289 -36.42 32.49 19.78
CA VAL A 289 -37.70 33.20 19.83
C VAL A 289 -38.50 32.74 21.05
N ARG A 290 -38.70 31.42 21.20
CA ARG A 290 -39.50 30.85 22.28
C ARG A 290 -38.93 31.17 23.67
N THR A 291 -37.64 30.94 23.88
CA THR A 291 -36.96 31.21 25.16
C THR A 291 -37.08 32.69 25.55
N ARG A 292 -36.88 33.61 24.60
CA ARG A 292 -37.02 35.06 24.85
C ARG A 292 -38.45 35.45 25.21
N LEU A 293 -39.45 34.85 24.58
CA LEU A 293 -40.86 35.07 24.94
C LEU A 293 -41.20 34.57 26.36
N HIS A 294 -40.60 33.46 26.79
CA HIS A 294 -40.73 32.99 28.18
C HIS A 294 -40.13 33.99 29.18
N VAL A 295 -38.94 34.54 28.89
CA VAL A 295 -38.34 35.57 29.75
C VAL A 295 -39.18 36.86 29.76
N ALA A 296 -39.69 37.29 28.61
CA ALA A 296 -40.58 38.44 28.52
C ALA A 296 -41.84 38.26 29.38
N SER A 297 -42.44 37.07 29.36
CA SER A 297 -43.59 36.72 30.19
C SER A 297 -43.28 36.87 31.68
N LEU A 298 -42.13 36.35 32.16
CA LEU A 298 -41.69 36.50 33.56
C LEU A 298 -41.59 37.97 33.99
N TYR A 299 -41.02 38.83 33.15
CA TYR A 299 -40.91 40.26 33.45
C TYR A 299 -42.26 40.99 33.40
N THR A 300 -43.14 40.59 32.49
CA THR A 300 -44.49 41.14 32.35
C THR A 300 -45.30 40.91 33.62
N VAL A 301 -45.26 39.69 34.17
CA VAL A 301 -45.94 39.32 35.43
C VAL A 301 -45.45 40.16 36.61
N ARG A 302 -44.17 40.55 36.63
CA ARG A 302 -43.60 41.42 37.67
C ARG A 302 -43.83 42.92 37.44
N GLY A 303 -44.49 43.31 36.35
CA GLY A 303 -44.70 44.71 35.97
C GLY A 303 -43.45 45.43 35.44
N SER A 304 -42.39 44.69 35.10
CA SER A 304 -41.16 45.26 34.52
C SER A 304 -41.26 45.31 33.00
N TYR A 305 -42.17 46.13 32.48
CA TYR A 305 -42.53 46.14 31.06
C TYR A 305 -41.37 46.54 30.14
N GLY A 306 -40.48 47.45 30.57
CA GLY A 306 -39.30 47.82 29.80
C GLY A 306 -38.36 46.63 29.53
N SER A 307 -38.12 45.81 30.55
CA SER A 307 -37.34 44.57 30.39
C SER A 307 -38.08 43.57 29.49
N ALA A 308 -39.39 43.41 29.69
CA ALA A 308 -40.19 42.50 28.87
C ALA A 308 -40.14 42.88 27.37
N LEU A 309 -40.30 44.16 27.04
CA LEU A 309 -40.18 44.66 25.66
C LEU A 309 -38.80 44.42 25.07
N SER A 310 -37.73 44.55 25.87
CA SER A 310 -36.37 44.25 25.40
C SER A 310 -36.22 42.80 24.93
N TYR A 311 -36.80 41.83 25.66
CA TYR A 311 -36.74 40.42 25.26
C TYR A 311 -37.64 40.11 24.06
N VAL A 312 -38.84 40.71 23.98
CA VAL A 312 -39.73 40.53 22.81
C VAL A 312 -39.12 41.12 21.54
N ASN A 313 -38.55 42.32 21.60
CA ASN A 313 -37.83 42.90 20.47
C ASN A 313 -36.62 42.04 20.09
N GLY A 314 -35.97 41.42 21.08
CA GLY A 314 -34.95 40.41 20.83
C GLY A 314 -35.49 39.19 20.08
N ALA A 315 -36.69 38.70 20.39
CA ALA A 315 -37.30 37.58 19.65
C ALA A 315 -37.61 37.99 18.20
N LEU A 316 -38.18 39.18 18.01
CA LEU A 316 -38.47 39.75 16.69
C LEU A 316 -37.22 40.03 15.84
N ALA A 317 -36.05 40.19 16.47
CA ALA A 317 -34.81 40.33 15.72
C ALA A 317 -34.39 39.02 15.03
N TYR A 318 -34.80 37.86 15.55
CA TYR A 318 -34.58 36.55 14.92
C TYR A 318 -35.67 36.21 13.91
N ASP A 319 -36.93 36.50 14.25
CA ASP A 319 -38.08 36.30 13.36
C ASP A 319 -39.00 37.54 13.40
N PRO A 320 -38.82 38.49 12.46
CA PRO A 320 -39.58 39.75 12.44
C PRO A 320 -41.08 39.59 12.20
N VAL A 321 -41.50 38.46 11.61
CA VAL A 321 -42.89 38.17 11.28
C VAL A 321 -43.52 37.20 12.29
N ASN A 322 -42.83 36.90 13.39
CA ASN A 322 -43.32 35.98 14.39
C ASN A 322 -44.60 36.49 15.05
N GLU A 323 -45.74 35.86 14.72
CA GLU A 323 -47.05 36.28 15.22
C GLU A 323 -47.14 36.28 16.75
N GLN A 324 -46.52 35.29 17.41
CA GLN A 324 -46.53 35.19 18.86
C GLN A 324 -45.74 36.32 19.53
N ALA A 325 -44.58 36.67 18.97
CA ALA A 325 -43.78 37.78 19.48
C ALA A 325 -44.44 39.13 19.23
N LEU A 326 -45.04 39.35 18.06
CA LEU A 326 -45.83 40.56 17.76
C LEU A 326 -47.02 40.70 18.73
N ALA A 327 -47.76 39.62 18.97
CA ALA A 327 -48.87 39.62 19.92
C ALA A 327 -48.39 39.86 21.37
N ALA A 328 -47.28 39.25 21.77
CA ALA A 328 -46.69 39.49 23.08
C ALA A 328 -46.28 40.95 23.26
N ARG A 329 -45.69 41.58 22.24
CA ARG A 329 -45.32 42.99 22.25
C ARG A 329 -46.53 43.88 22.50
N ALA A 330 -47.59 43.71 21.71
CA ALA A 330 -48.82 44.50 21.83
C ALA A 330 -49.42 44.40 23.24
N ARG A 331 -49.51 43.19 23.81
CA ARG A 331 -50.02 42.98 25.18
C ARG A 331 -49.17 43.68 26.25
N ILE A 332 -47.84 43.71 26.08
CA ILE A 332 -46.94 44.36 27.02
C ILE A 332 -47.07 45.88 26.93
N GLU A 333 -47.15 46.44 25.72
CA GLU A 333 -47.35 47.88 25.50
C GLU A 333 -48.67 48.36 26.10
N GLU A 334 -49.75 47.60 25.90
CA GLU A 334 -51.06 47.87 26.52
C GLU A 334 -50.99 47.84 28.05
N ALA A 335 -50.39 46.80 28.63
CA ALA A 335 -50.24 46.68 30.08
C ALA A 335 -49.38 47.82 30.68
N ALA A 336 -48.33 48.24 29.96
CA ALA A 336 -47.49 49.37 30.36
C ALA A 336 -48.27 50.69 30.37
N ALA A 337 -49.10 50.93 29.35
CA ALA A 337 -49.94 52.12 29.26
C ALA A 337 -50.94 52.18 30.44
N VAL A 338 -51.64 51.08 30.74
CA VAL A 338 -52.59 51.00 31.86
C VAL A 338 -51.91 51.23 33.21
N SER A 339 -50.72 50.67 33.42
CA SER A 339 -49.97 50.84 34.67
C SER A 339 -49.55 52.29 34.92
N SER A 340 -49.15 53.01 33.85
CA SER A 340 -48.77 54.42 33.94
C SER A 340 -49.92 55.32 34.42
N LEU A 341 -51.16 55.05 33.97
CA LEU A 341 -52.35 55.82 34.35
C LEU A 341 -52.73 55.64 35.83
N ARG A 342 -52.52 54.44 36.40
CA ARG A 342 -52.78 54.19 37.84
C ARG A 342 -51.76 54.87 38.75
N GLY A 343 -50.54 55.11 38.28
CA GLY A 343 -49.51 55.86 39.02
C GLY A 343 -49.90 57.33 39.24
N PHE A 344 -50.53 57.98 38.24
CA PHE A 344 -51.00 59.36 38.36
C PHE A 344 -52.20 59.52 39.29
N GLY A 345 -53.10 58.54 39.36
CA GLY A 345 -54.26 58.57 40.26
C GLY A 345 -53.92 58.52 41.75
N ARG A 346 -52.69 58.13 42.13
CA ARG A 346 -52.21 58.09 43.52
C ARG A 346 -51.67 59.44 44.03
N LEU A 347 -51.50 60.43 43.15
CA LEU A 347 -51.03 61.78 43.47
C LEU A 347 -52.17 62.81 43.57
N ILE A 348 -53.43 62.39 43.36
CA ILE A 348 -54.63 63.25 43.45
C ILE A 348 -55.55 62.80 44.62
N ARG A 349 -54.97 62.25 45.68
CA ARG A 349 -55.68 61.98 46.95
C ARG A 349 -54.91 62.53 48.13
#